data_AF-A0A517THZ4-F1
#
_entry.id   AF-A0A517THZ4-F1
#
_cell.length_a   1.000
_cell.length_b   1.000
_cell.length_c   1.000
_cell.angle_alpha   90.00
_cell.angle_beta   90.00
_cell.angle_gamma   90.00
#
_symmetry.space_group_name_H-M   'P 1'
#
loop_
_entity.id
_entity.type
_entity.pdbx_description
1 polymer ?
#
loop_
_entity_poly.entity_id
_entity_poly.type
_entity_poly.pdbx_seq_one_letter_code
_entity_poly.pdbx_strand_id
1 'polypeptide(L)'
;MFKSKPLIYAAGGCLGVLCLMVVSCAGLLYWGYTSVGKTVSPRVDALFLAIEEGSFSETYDTETAQGLRARATREQYAALGETLRFRLGPLESKWLESFNMQQKNADSTLEATYKATFEKGTGTIFAKMVKEDGDWKFLTFHVNSPLFDSDLSTTACSLCGASHAIEDRFCPACGVDLLPPDEDEQPSELELDEPAEPAPSE
;
A
#
# COMPACT_ATOMS: atom_id res chain seq x y z
N MET A 1 6.18 -48.63 58.74
CA MET A 1 6.34 -47.18 58.53
C MET A 1 7.14 -46.96 57.24
N PHE A 2 6.48 -46.72 56.11
CA PHE A 2 7.14 -46.35 54.85
C PHE A 2 6.79 -44.90 54.53
N LYS A 3 7.82 -44.05 54.49
CA LYS A 3 7.71 -42.59 54.32
C LYS A 3 7.80 -42.29 52.82
N SER A 4 6.66 -42.14 52.16
CA SER A 4 6.57 -41.76 50.75
C SER A 4 6.74 -40.24 50.59
N LYS A 5 7.87 -39.80 50.03
CA LYS A 5 8.00 -38.47 49.43
C LYS A 5 8.94 -38.49 48.20
N PRO A 6 8.42 -38.79 47.01
CA PRO A 6 8.95 -38.17 45.80
C PRO A 6 7.80 -37.81 44.84
N LEU A 7 7.09 -36.70 45.09
CA LEU A 7 6.09 -36.19 44.14
C LEU A 7 6.23 -34.69 43.82
N ILE A 8 7.14 -33.98 44.51
CA ILE A 8 7.27 -32.51 44.39
C ILE A 8 8.26 -32.09 43.29
N TYR A 9 9.19 -32.97 42.88
CA TYR A 9 10.19 -32.64 41.85
C TYR A 9 9.67 -32.71 40.41
N ALA A 10 8.53 -33.38 40.15
CA ALA A 10 7.98 -33.51 38.80
C ALA A 10 7.25 -32.23 38.32
N ALA A 11 6.64 -31.46 39.22
CA ALA A 11 5.91 -30.25 38.87
C ALA A 11 6.82 -29.04 38.57
N GLY A 12 7.98 -28.95 39.24
CA GLY A 12 8.95 -27.86 39.02
C GLY A 12 9.69 -27.95 37.67
N GLY A 13 9.90 -29.17 37.16
CA GLY A 13 10.59 -29.40 35.89
C GLY A 13 9.83 -28.89 34.67
N CYS A 14 8.51 -29.11 34.62
CA CYS A 14 7.67 -28.66 33.49
C CYS A 14 7.61 -27.13 33.37
N LEU A 15 7.58 -26.39 34.49
CA LEU A 15 7.55 -24.93 34.46
C LEU A 15 8.86 -24.34 33.92
N GLY A 16 10.01 -24.93 34.28
CA GLY A 16 11.32 -24.49 33.80
C GLY A 16 11.49 -24.70 32.29
N VAL A 17 11.08 -25.86 31.76
CA VAL A 17 11.14 -26.16 30.31
C VAL A 17 10.22 -25.24 29.51
N LEU A 18 9.01 -24.97 30.03
CA LEU A 18 8.06 -24.08 29.36
C LEU A 18 8.57 -22.64 29.31
N CYS A 19 9.16 -22.14 30.39
CA CYS A 19 9.81 -20.82 30.40
C CYS A 19 10.98 -20.72 29.41
N LEU A 20 11.85 -21.74 29.33
CA LEU A 20 12.96 -21.76 28.38
C LEU A 20 12.47 -21.77 26.92
N MET A 21 11.39 -22.50 26.63
CA MET A 21 10.79 -22.50 25.30
C MET A 21 10.23 -21.11 24.93
N VAL A 22 9.52 -20.46 25.85
CA VAL A 22 8.97 -19.11 25.59
C VAL A 22 10.09 -18.08 25.38
N VAL A 23 11.13 -18.10 26.21
CA VAL A 23 12.27 -17.18 26.10
C VAL A 23 13.04 -17.39 24.80
N SER A 24 13.25 -18.64 24.37
CA SER A 24 13.95 -18.93 23.11
C SER A 24 13.13 -18.51 21.88
N CYS A 25 11.81 -18.75 21.87
CA CYS A 25 10.93 -18.24 20.81
C CYS A 25 10.92 -16.72 20.74
N ALA A 26 10.82 -16.03 21.88
CA ALA A 26 10.86 -14.57 21.94
C ALA A 26 12.21 -14.01 21.43
N GLY A 27 13.33 -14.67 21.77
CA GLY A 27 14.65 -14.30 21.30
C GLY A 27 14.82 -14.42 19.78
N LEU A 28 14.33 -15.52 19.18
CA LEU A 28 14.37 -15.74 17.74
C LEU A 28 13.51 -14.73 16.98
N LEU A 29 12.31 -14.42 17.48
CA LEU A 29 11.44 -13.41 16.88
C LEU A 29 12.04 -12.01 16.97
N TYR A 30 12.60 -11.64 18.12
CA TYR A 30 13.29 -10.36 18.30
C TYR A 30 14.51 -10.24 17.37
N TRP A 31 15.29 -11.31 17.21
CA TRP A 31 16.42 -11.32 16.29
C TRP A 31 15.98 -11.17 14.83
N GLY A 32 14.92 -11.86 14.41
CA GLY A 32 14.34 -11.70 13.07
C GLY A 32 13.85 -10.26 12.82
N TYR A 33 13.10 -9.69 13.76
CA TYR A 33 12.59 -8.33 13.67
C TYR A 33 13.71 -7.29 13.58
N THR A 34 14.73 -7.40 14.43
CA THR A 34 15.88 -6.49 14.40
C THR A 34 16.73 -6.63 13.14
N SER A 35 16.84 -7.84 12.57
CA SER A 35 17.52 -8.08 11.29
C SER A 35 16.82 -7.37 10.13
N VAL A 36 15.49 -7.50 10.04
CA VAL A 36 14.67 -6.82 9.02
C VAL A 36 14.77 -5.30 9.18
N GLY A 37 14.64 -4.81 10.42
CA GLY A 37 14.74 -3.38 10.74
C GLY A 37 16.08 -2.76 10.35
N LYS A 38 17.18 -3.52 10.40
CA LYS A 38 18.52 -3.04 10.02
C LYS A 38 18.83 -3.20 8.53
N THR A 39 18.18 -4.13 7.84
CA THR A 39 18.54 -4.50 6.47
C THR A 39 17.59 -3.91 5.43
N VAL A 40 16.29 -4.09 5.62
CA VAL A 40 15.29 -3.75 4.59
C VAL A 40 14.72 -2.37 4.82
N SER A 41 14.43 -2.01 6.07
CA SER A 41 13.85 -0.70 6.37
C SER A 41 14.68 0.44 5.79
N PRO A 42 16.01 0.53 6.04
CA PRO A 42 16.79 1.68 5.55
C PRO A 42 16.88 1.75 4.03
N ARG A 43 16.84 0.60 3.33
CA ARG A 43 16.84 0.56 1.86
C ARG A 43 15.51 1.02 1.28
N VAL A 44 14.39 0.65 1.90
CA VAL A 44 13.08 1.20 1.52
C VAL A 44 13.05 2.71 1.76
N ASP A 45 13.60 3.20 2.88
CA ASP A 45 13.69 4.64 3.15
C ASP A 45 14.54 5.36 2.10
N ALA A 46 15.70 4.79 1.75
CA ALA A 46 16.57 5.33 0.70
C ALA A 46 15.89 5.35 -0.68
N LEU A 47 15.09 4.33 -1.03
CA LEU A 47 14.32 4.34 -2.28
C LEU A 47 13.31 5.49 -2.31
N PHE A 48 12.54 5.71 -1.23
CA PHE A 48 11.58 6.82 -1.19
C PHE A 48 12.25 8.19 -1.17
N LEU A 49 13.39 8.33 -0.49
CA LEU A 49 14.20 9.54 -0.59
C LEU A 49 14.66 9.79 -2.04
N ALA A 50 15.12 8.76 -2.75
CA ALA A 50 15.50 8.87 -4.16
C ALA A 50 14.30 9.21 -5.07
N ILE A 51 13.10 8.74 -4.73
CA ILE A 51 11.86 9.15 -5.41
C ILE A 51 11.63 10.66 -5.22
N GLU A 52 11.72 11.15 -3.99
CA GLU A 52 11.52 12.57 -3.65
C GLU A 52 12.54 13.48 -4.35
N GLU A 53 13.80 13.07 -4.39
CA GLU A 53 14.91 13.80 -5.03
C GLU A 53 14.94 13.67 -6.56
N GLY A 54 14.11 12.79 -7.15
CA GLY A 54 14.12 12.51 -8.59
C GLY A 54 15.32 11.67 -9.06
N SER A 55 16.09 11.10 -8.14
CA SER A 55 17.24 10.22 -8.41
C SER A 55 16.87 8.73 -8.44
N PHE A 56 15.59 8.38 -8.34
CA PHE A 56 15.12 6.98 -8.29
C PHE A 56 15.68 6.12 -9.43
N SER A 57 15.75 6.64 -10.66
CA SER A 57 16.27 5.87 -11.81
C SER A 57 17.75 5.46 -11.68
N GLU A 58 18.53 6.17 -10.86
CA GLU A 58 19.94 5.91 -10.61
C GLU A 58 20.14 4.67 -9.73
N THR A 59 19.17 4.33 -8.89
CA THR A 59 19.22 3.17 -7.99
C THR A 59 19.01 1.84 -8.72
N TYR A 60 18.56 1.88 -9.98
CA TYR A 60 18.16 0.69 -10.72
C TYR A 60 19.24 -0.39 -10.77
N ASP A 61 20.51 -0.06 -11.04
CA ASP A 61 21.57 -1.08 -11.14
C ASP A 61 22.11 -1.54 -9.79
N THR A 62 22.10 -0.65 -8.78
CA THR A 62 22.73 -0.88 -7.49
C THR A 62 21.78 -1.56 -6.51
N GLU A 63 20.51 -1.16 -6.53
CA GLU A 63 19.51 -1.61 -5.58
C GLU A 63 18.64 -2.76 -6.10
N THR A 64 18.60 -3.04 -7.41
CA THR A 64 17.73 -4.09 -7.95
C THR A 64 18.48 -5.37 -8.36
N ALA A 65 17.86 -6.50 -8.04
CA ALA A 65 18.37 -7.83 -8.34
C ALA A 65 18.25 -8.15 -9.83
N GLN A 66 19.03 -9.11 -10.34
CA GLN A 66 18.93 -9.52 -11.75
C GLN A 66 17.50 -9.96 -12.11
N GLY A 67 16.79 -10.62 -11.20
CA GLY A 67 15.42 -11.07 -11.43
C GLY A 67 14.40 -9.95 -11.66
N LEU A 68 14.62 -8.75 -11.11
CA LEU A 68 13.80 -7.56 -11.38
C LEU A 68 14.19 -6.96 -12.73
N ARG A 69 15.50 -6.77 -12.97
CA ARG A 69 16.03 -6.19 -14.20
C ARG A 69 15.69 -6.99 -15.45
N ALA A 70 15.48 -8.30 -15.31
CA ALA A 70 15.01 -9.17 -16.39
C ALA A 70 13.54 -8.92 -16.80
N ARG A 71 12.74 -8.20 -16.00
CA ARG A 71 11.29 -8.02 -16.21
C ARG A 71 10.86 -6.56 -16.38
N ALA A 72 11.64 -5.63 -15.85
CA ALA A 72 11.35 -4.21 -15.92
C ALA A 72 12.58 -3.46 -16.43
N THR A 73 12.40 -2.56 -17.40
CA THR A 73 13.48 -1.68 -17.87
C THR A 73 13.74 -0.54 -16.88
N ARG A 74 14.86 0.18 -17.04
CA ARG A 74 15.14 1.38 -16.22
C ARG A 74 14.06 2.43 -16.41
N GLU A 75 13.55 2.61 -17.62
CA GLU A 75 12.52 3.60 -17.95
C GLU A 75 11.20 3.26 -17.23
N GLN A 76 10.80 1.99 -17.21
CA GLN A 76 9.62 1.53 -16.46
C GLN A 76 9.80 1.73 -14.95
N TYR A 77 11.01 1.48 -14.44
CA TYR A 77 11.35 1.73 -13.05
C TYR A 77 11.31 3.22 -12.70
N ALA A 78 11.86 4.09 -13.56
CA ALA A 78 11.79 5.54 -13.39
C ALA A 78 10.34 6.04 -13.39
N ALA A 79 9.52 5.59 -14.34
CA ALA A 79 8.10 5.93 -14.44
C ALA A 79 7.31 5.50 -13.20
N LEU A 80 7.64 4.36 -12.60
CA LEU A 80 7.06 3.94 -11.31
C LEU A 80 7.38 4.95 -10.21
N GLY A 81 8.65 5.36 -10.08
CA GLY A 81 9.06 6.36 -9.09
C GLY A 81 8.32 7.69 -9.26
N GLU A 82 8.22 8.19 -10.50
CA GLU A 82 7.45 9.41 -10.81
C GLU A 82 5.98 9.27 -10.44
N THR A 83 5.37 8.13 -10.75
CA THR A 83 3.97 7.82 -10.42
C THR A 83 3.75 7.83 -8.91
N LEU A 84 4.63 7.17 -8.14
CA LEU A 84 4.58 7.16 -6.68
C LEU A 84 4.69 8.58 -6.12
N ARG A 85 5.68 9.36 -6.57
CA ARG A 85 5.87 10.76 -6.14
C ARG A 85 4.65 11.63 -6.44
N PHE A 86 4.13 11.53 -7.66
CA PHE A 86 3.02 12.36 -8.10
C PHE A 86 1.73 12.02 -7.36
N ARG A 87 1.42 10.72 -7.20
CA ARG A 87 0.13 10.27 -6.65
C ARG A 87 0.10 10.23 -5.12
N LEU A 88 1.18 9.78 -4.49
CA LEU A 88 1.22 9.59 -3.03
C LEU A 88 1.92 10.75 -2.31
N GLY A 89 2.85 11.44 -2.98
CA GLY A 89 3.73 12.41 -2.33
C GLY A 89 4.84 11.75 -1.50
N PRO A 90 5.56 12.54 -0.67
CA PRO A 90 6.60 12.05 0.23
C PRO A 90 6.11 10.98 1.22
N LEU A 91 7.01 10.10 1.63
CA LEU A 91 6.73 9.11 2.67
C LEU A 91 6.86 9.74 4.06
N GLU A 92 5.76 9.87 4.80
CA GLU A 92 5.78 10.46 6.14
C GLU A 92 6.16 9.43 7.21
N SER A 93 5.60 8.23 7.13
CA SER A 93 5.86 7.17 8.08
C SER A 93 5.58 5.79 7.52
N LYS A 94 6.21 4.77 8.11
CA LYS A 94 5.93 3.37 7.82
C LYS A 94 6.09 2.51 9.06
N TRP A 95 5.37 1.40 9.12
CA TRP A 95 5.51 0.41 10.17
C TRP A 95 5.49 -1.00 9.61
N LEU A 96 6.42 -1.83 10.08
CA LEU A 96 6.53 -3.22 9.66
C LEU A 96 5.29 -3.98 10.11
N GLU A 97 4.50 -4.47 9.16
CA GLU A 97 3.31 -5.29 9.41
C GLU A 97 3.68 -6.77 9.47
N SER A 98 4.44 -7.25 8.49
CA SER A 98 4.88 -8.64 8.45
C SER A 98 6.22 -8.78 7.76
N PHE A 99 6.91 -9.88 8.06
CA PHE A 99 8.10 -10.28 7.34
C PHE A 99 8.18 -11.80 7.23
N ASN A 100 8.83 -12.27 6.18
CA ASN A 100 9.11 -13.68 5.93
C ASN A 100 10.54 -13.80 5.41
N MET A 101 11.39 -14.52 6.12
CA MET A 101 12.78 -14.76 5.74
C MET A 101 12.96 -16.24 5.46
N GLN A 102 13.43 -16.56 4.26
CA GLN A 102 13.72 -17.93 3.85
C GLN A 102 15.18 -18.02 3.45
N GLN A 103 15.83 -19.06 3.95
CA GLN A 103 17.17 -19.43 3.55
C GLN A 103 17.09 -20.83 2.93
N LYS A 104 17.37 -20.95 1.64
CA LYS A 104 17.40 -22.22 0.92
C LYS A 104 18.77 -22.35 0.26
N ASN A 105 19.59 -23.25 0.77
CA ASN A 105 20.98 -23.42 0.34
C ASN A 105 21.76 -22.08 0.48
N ALA A 106 22.37 -21.61 -0.62
CA ALA A 106 23.08 -20.34 -0.68
C ALA A 106 22.14 -19.13 -0.87
N ASP A 107 20.89 -19.35 -1.25
CA ASP A 107 19.95 -18.28 -1.55
C ASP A 107 19.22 -17.84 -0.27
N SER A 108 19.30 -16.54 0.02
CA SER A 108 18.57 -15.91 1.11
C SER A 108 17.56 -14.92 0.52
N THR A 109 16.29 -15.10 0.86
CA THR A 109 15.20 -14.20 0.48
C THR A 109 14.53 -13.61 1.71
N LEU A 110 14.17 -12.34 1.62
CA LEU A 110 13.49 -11.62 2.69
C LEU A 110 12.32 -10.85 2.07
N GLU A 111 11.12 -11.12 2.55
CA GLU A 111 9.90 -10.42 2.21
C GLU A 111 9.48 -9.57 3.41
N ALA A 112 9.17 -8.30 3.19
CA ALA A 112 8.69 -7.39 4.20
C ALA A 112 7.49 -6.61 3.66
N THR A 113 6.45 -6.53 4.48
CA THR A 113 5.25 -5.73 4.21
C THR A 113 5.19 -4.63 5.25
N TYR A 114 5.11 -3.39 4.78
CA TYR A 114 4.92 -2.22 5.62
C TYR A 114 3.58 -1.61 5.32
N LYS A 115 2.86 -1.19 6.35
CA LYS A 115 1.85 -0.17 6.16
C LYS A 115 2.54 1.19 6.21
N ALA A 116 2.07 2.12 5.39
CA ALA A 116 2.71 3.41 5.16
C ALA A 116 1.68 4.53 5.09
N THR A 117 2.10 5.70 5.57
CA THR A 117 1.41 6.97 5.41
C THR A 117 2.28 7.87 4.55
N PHE A 118 1.69 8.36 3.48
CA PHE A 118 2.25 9.33 2.56
C PHE A 118 1.49 10.65 2.69
N GLU A 119 2.06 11.75 2.18
CA GLU A 119 1.43 13.07 2.20
C GLU A 119 -0.02 13.06 1.69
N LYS A 120 -0.30 12.31 0.61
CA LYS A 120 -1.62 12.30 -0.04
C LYS A 120 -2.54 11.17 0.39
N GLY A 121 -2.05 10.20 1.16
CA GLY A 121 -2.86 9.06 1.57
C GLY A 121 -2.09 7.92 2.21
N THR A 122 -2.75 6.78 2.34
CA THR A 122 -2.16 5.59 2.96
C THR A 122 -1.92 4.49 1.93
N GLY A 123 -1.02 3.56 2.24
CA GLY A 123 -0.77 2.41 1.40
C GLY A 123 0.01 1.31 2.10
N THR A 124 0.26 0.25 1.36
CA THR A 124 1.05 -0.90 1.79
C THR A 124 2.25 -1.04 0.86
N ILE A 125 3.46 -0.99 1.42
CA ILE A 125 4.72 -1.21 0.70
C ILE A 125 5.08 -2.69 0.83
N PHE A 126 5.23 -3.37 -0.30
CA PHE A 126 5.76 -4.72 -0.36
C PHE A 126 7.19 -4.69 -0.92
N ALA A 127 8.12 -5.23 -0.15
CA ALA A 127 9.52 -5.35 -0.53
C ALA A 127 9.97 -6.81 -0.42
N LYS A 128 10.37 -7.40 -1.54
CA LYS A 128 11.05 -8.69 -1.59
C LYS A 128 12.49 -8.47 -2.02
N MET A 129 13.42 -8.93 -1.18
CA MET A 129 14.84 -8.85 -1.41
C MET A 129 15.45 -10.23 -1.53
N VAL A 130 16.54 -10.32 -2.30
CA VAL A 130 17.40 -11.49 -2.42
C VAL A 130 18.84 -11.07 -2.17
N LYS A 131 19.65 -11.97 -1.63
CA LYS A 131 21.08 -11.74 -1.44
C LYS A 131 21.85 -12.14 -2.71
N GLU A 132 22.37 -11.16 -3.45
CA GLU A 132 23.21 -11.32 -4.64
C GLU A 132 24.59 -10.73 -4.36
N ASP A 133 25.66 -11.49 -4.61
CA ASP A 133 27.06 -11.07 -4.38
C ASP A 133 27.37 -10.58 -2.95
N GLY A 134 26.59 -11.04 -1.97
CA GLY A 134 26.73 -10.63 -0.56
C GLY A 134 25.83 -9.46 -0.15
N ASP A 135 25.18 -8.79 -1.11
CA ASP A 135 24.33 -7.63 -0.89
C ASP A 135 22.85 -7.96 -1.07
N TRP A 136 22.01 -7.33 -0.25
CA TRP A 136 20.56 -7.44 -0.39
C TRP A 136 20.06 -6.49 -1.48
N LYS A 137 19.43 -7.05 -2.51
CA LYS A 137 18.87 -6.30 -3.64
C LYS A 137 17.38 -6.59 -3.81
N PHE A 138 16.62 -5.61 -4.27
CA PHE A 138 15.20 -5.73 -4.53
C PHE A 138 14.93 -6.66 -5.71
N LEU A 139 14.28 -7.79 -5.42
CA LEU A 139 13.69 -8.67 -6.41
C LEU A 139 12.28 -8.21 -6.79
N THR A 140 11.55 -7.60 -5.85
CA THR A 140 10.23 -7.02 -6.09
C THR A 140 10.03 -5.83 -5.14
N PHE A 141 9.48 -4.76 -5.69
CA PHE A 141 9.08 -3.58 -4.94
C PHE A 141 7.78 -3.07 -5.56
N HIS A 142 6.73 -2.92 -4.76
CA HIS A 142 5.50 -2.28 -5.19
C HIS A 142 4.78 -1.63 -4.01
N VAL A 143 3.92 -0.67 -4.32
CA VAL A 143 3.10 0.04 -3.35
C VAL A 143 1.64 -0.12 -3.76
N ASN A 144 0.81 -0.60 -2.85
CA ASN A 144 -0.63 -0.66 -3.04
C ASN A 144 -1.26 0.50 -2.26
N SER A 145 -2.10 1.31 -2.91
CA SER A 145 -2.81 2.41 -2.27
C SER A 145 -4.18 2.56 -2.94
N PRO A 146 -5.25 2.88 -2.19
CA PRO A 146 -6.54 3.21 -2.79
C PRO A 146 -6.48 4.35 -3.81
N LEU A 147 -5.46 5.23 -3.72
CA LEU A 147 -5.24 6.31 -4.68
C LEU A 147 -4.83 5.85 -6.08
N PHE A 148 -4.45 4.58 -6.24
CA PHE A 148 -4.20 3.98 -7.56
C PHE A 148 -5.45 3.32 -8.15
N ASP A 149 -6.48 3.05 -7.34
CA ASP A 149 -7.71 2.39 -7.80
C ASP A 149 -8.60 3.36 -8.60
N SER A 150 -8.54 4.67 -8.30
CA SER A 150 -9.30 5.70 -9.02
C SER A 150 -8.87 5.89 -10.48
N ASP A 151 -7.63 5.52 -10.82
CA ASP A 151 -7.13 5.55 -12.21
C ASP A 151 -7.56 4.32 -13.02
N LEU A 152 -7.93 3.22 -12.37
CA LEU A 152 -8.45 2.04 -13.06
C LEU A 152 -9.93 2.18 -13.35
N SER A 153 -10.63 3.02 -12.58
CA SER A 153 -12.00 3.42 -12.89
C SER A 153 -12.01 4.49 -13.99
N THR A 154 -11.62 4.07 -15.19
CA THR A 154 -11.85 4.85 -16.41
C THR A 154 -13.15 4.42 -17.06
N THR A 155 -14.01 5.38 -17.38
CA THR A 155 -15.16 5.17 -18.27
C THR A 155 -14.82 5.72 -19.65
N ALA A 156 -15.40 5.13 -20.69
CA ALA A 156 -15.32 5.67 -22.04
C ALA A 156 -16.38 6.78 -22.20
N CYS A 157 -15.95 7.92 -22.71
CA CYS A 157 -16.87 9.00 -23.06
C CYS A 157 -17.91 8.49 -24.07
N SER A 158 -19.20 8.70 -23.78
CA SER A 158 -20.30 8.26 -24.65
C SER A 158 -20.30 8.92 -26.03
N LEU A 159 -19.70 10.11 -26.16
CA LEU A 159 -19.65 10.87 -27.41
C LEU A 159 -18.46 10.49 -28.29
N CYS A 160 -17.26 10.41 -27.73
CA CYS A 160 -16.01 10.26 -28.50
C CYS A 160 -15.24 8.97 -28.22
N GLY A 161 -15.65 8.19 -27.22
CA GLY A 161 -15.00 6.93 -26.83
C GLY A 161 -13.67 7.10 -26.08
N ALA A 162 -13.20 8.32 -25.82
CA ALA A 162 -11.98 8.55 -25.05
C ALA A 162 -12.16 8.15 -23.58
N SER A 163 -11.16 7.48 -23.02
CA SER A 163 -11.11 7.15 -21.59
C SER A 163 -10.94 8.43 -20.75
N HIS A 164 -11.70 8.53 -19.67
CA HIS A 164 -11.62 9.60 -18.70
C HIS A 164 -11.80 9.04 -17.27
N ALA A 165 -11.38 9.77 -16.25
CA ALA A 165 -11.65 9.39 -14.86
C ALA A 165 -13.16 9.51 -14.59
N ILE A 166 -13.74 8.61 -13.79
CA ILE A 166 -15.18 8.66 -13.46
C ILE A 166 -15.59 10.00 -12.81
N GLU A 167 -14.69 10.66 -12.11
CA GLU A 167 -14.92 11.96 -11.46
C GLU A 167 -14.73 13.19 -12.36
N ASP A 168 -14.36 13.00 -13.64
CA ASP A 168 -14.23 14.11 -14.58
C ASP A 168 -15.61 14.66 -14.94
N ARG A 169 -15.83 15.96 -14.66
CA ARG A 169 -17.04 16.68 -15.10
C ARG A 169 -17.11 16.83 -16.62
N PHE A 170 -15.97 17.01 -17.27
CA PHE A 170 -15.90 17.23 -18.71
C PHE A 170 -14.91 16.26 -19.34
N CYS A 171 -15.24 15.74 -20.52
CA CYS A 171 -14.33 14.89 -21.26
C CYS A 171 -13.08 15.67 -21.69
N PRO A 172 -11.86 15.22 -21.35
CA PRO A 172 -10.64 15.94 -21.71
C PRO A 172 -10.35 15.94 -23.23
N ALA A 173 -10.97 15.04 -23.99
CA ALA A 173 -10.76 14.95 -25.44
C ALA A 173 -11.72 15.81 -26.26
N CYS A 174 -13.00 15.87 -25.88
CA CYS A 174 -14.03 16.56 -26.66
C CYS A 174 -14.80 17.66 -25.90
N GLY A 175 -14.56 17.80 -24.59
CA GLY A 175 -15.20 18.82 -23.75
C GLY A 175 -16.67 18.58 -23.41
N VAL A 176 -17.23 17.40 -23.75
CA VAL A 176 -18.62 17.08 -23.41
C VAL A 176 -18.77 16.94 -21.90
N ASP A 177 -19.87 17.46 -21.34
CA ASP A 177 -20.24 17.23 -19.93
C ASP A 177 -20.55 15.74 -19.74
N LEU A 178 -19.95 15.14 -18.73
CA LEU A 178 -20.00 13.72 -18.43
C LEU A 178 -20.97 13.38 -17.29
N LEU A 179 -21.48 14.40 -16.59
CA LEU A 179 -22.53 14.20 -15.59
C LEU A 179 -23.86 13.90 -16.30
N PRO A 180 -24.62 12.89 -15.86
CA PRO A 180 -26.02 12.78 -16.28
C PRO A 180 -26.74 14.07 -15.84
N PRO A 181 -27.67 14.61 -16.65
CA PRO A 181 -28.44 15.78 -16.25
C PRO A 181 -29.12 15.47 -14.92
N ASP A 182 -28.91 16.35 -13.94
CA ASP A 182 -29.54 16.25 -12.62
C ASP A 182 -31.05 16.00 -12.81
N GLU A 183 -31.58 14.90 -12.27
CA GLU A 183 -33.01 14.57 -12.29
C GLU A 183 -33.83 15.48 -11.33
N ASP A 184 -33.38 16.71 -11.10
CA ASP A 184 -33.93 17.68 -10.13
C ASP A 184 -34.60 18.91 -10.80
N GLU A 185 -35.15 18.75 -12.00
CA GLU A 185 -36.16 19.68 -12.53
C GLU A 185 -37.41 18.90 -12.95
N GLN A 186 -38.17 18.42 -11.96
CA GLN A 186 -39.63 18.32 -12.12
C GLN A 186 -40.15 19.75 -12.25
N PRO A 187 -40.72 20.16 -13.41
CA PRO A 187 -41.42 21.42 -13.49
C PRO A 187 -42.64 21.29 -12.58
N SER A 188 -42.67 22.04 -11.49
CA SER A 188 -43.90 22.24 -10.72
C SER A 188 -44.93 22.82 -11.68
N GLU A 189 -45.87 21.97 -12.06
CA GLU A 189 -47.00 22.26 -12.94
C GLU A 189 -47.70 23.53 -12.44
N LEU A 190 -47.80 24.47 -13.37
CA LEU A 190 -48.23 25.83 -13.19
C LEU A 190 -49.69 25.89 -13.59
N GLU A 191 -50.61 25.60 -12.67
CA GLU A 191 -52.06 25.81 -12.82
C GLU A 191 -52.64 26.00 -11.39
N LEU A 192 -53.53 26.96 -11.08
CA LEU A 192 -54.55 27.58 -11.91
C LEU A 192 -55.03 28.89 -11.21
N ASP A 193 -55.28 29.93 -11.99
CA ASP A 193 -55.94 31.19 -11.60
C ASP A 193 -57.23 30.95 -10.79
N GLU A 194 -57.36 31.58 -9.62
CA GLU A 194 -58.61 31.70 -8.87
C GLU A 194 -59.27 33.05 -9.22
N PRO A 195 -60.45 33.07 -9.87
CA PRO A 195 -61.10 34.32 -10.24
C PRO A 195 -62.01 34.87 -9.12
N ALA A 196 -61.70 36.10 -8.72
CA ALA A 196 -62.58 37.21 -8.35
C ALA A 196 -63.72 36.98 -7.33
N GLU A 197 -63.52 37.55 -6.12
CA GLU A 197 -64.59 38.01 -5.23
C GLU A 197 -65.48 39.07 -5.90
N PRO A 198 -66.82 39.00 -5.77
CA PRO A 198 -67.66 40.18 -5.94
C PRO A 198 -67.88 40.91 -4.60
N ALA A 199 -67.67 42.22 -4.64
CA ALA A 199 -67.98 43.19 -3.58
C ALA A 199 -69.51 43.43 -3.42
N PRO A 200 -69.97 44.08 -2.33
CA PRO A 200 -71.34 43.99 -1.83
C PRO A 200 -72.28 45.09 -2.37
N SER A 201 -73.58 44.79 -2.35
CA SER A 201 -74.72 45.69 -2.53
C SER A 201 -75.95 44.98 -1.92
N GLU A 202 -76.76 45.47 -0.97
CA GLU A 202 -76.99 46.75 -0.30
C GLU A 202 -77.43 46.46 1.15
#